data_AF-A0A521XHG9-F1
#
_entry.id   AF-A0A521XHG9-F1
#
_cell.length_a   1.000
_cell.length_b   1.000
_cell.length_c   1.000
_cell.angle_alpha   90.00
_cell.angle_beta   90.00
_cell.angle_gamma   90.00
#
_symmetry.space_group_name_H-M   'P 1'
#
loop_
_entity.id
_entity.type
_entity.pdbx_description
1 polymer ?
#
loop_
_entity_poly.entity_id
_entity_poly.type
_entity_poly.pdbx_seq_one_letter_code
_entity_poly.pdbx_strand_id
1 'polypeptide(L)'
;SVSQNTVNGLANLSNPVRGYYTSNGNSAGNHYEESYVYSGTTIAGAGTDSWRIHRYLATANTTDAGFGMLCTATPGVFCGDEVQLAPGGVLIVNLQWNDTWGNSTNDYDLLLVDEALGQLFLASTNIQNGAGSNPVEDFAIQNTNPGTTAFDIVIGNYKGLAAARTFDMFVRCIDCAIYPNAADHNFNTRRSSVANQADAGGNVVSLGAIDQADPGNDTIESFSSVGPTNDGRTKPDASAIDGVNVTGNGGFGSPFYGTSAASPHAAGVAALILSCNPALKAGEPGDNPAADRTTLQSALFTTAFDLDTLGMDTTFGWGRLRASQAAAAAGCVPGTPTPTNTPTITPTPTITPTPTATIDPTLDTDGDGCKDYKEVQLVPPIDPNNQWDFYSVPVPALFAAPNPLVVFRDATVSAADAQAVFGYFTKAARSGSTEYEQDLNANGIKDGLEYDRSVAAPGVSGAPNGIISAVDAQLAFGQFVFAYKC
;
A
#
# COMPACT_ATOMS: atom_id res chain seq x y z
N SER A 1 4.62 11.07 -11.70
CA SER A 1 4.11 9.87 -11.00
C SER A 1 4.22 10.09 -9.50
N VAL A 2 3.49 9.30 -8.69
CA VAL A 2 3.63 9.33 -7.23
C VAL A 2 5.10 9.06 -6.84
N SER A 3 5.79 8.17 -7.55
CA SER A 3 7.18 7.79 -7.29
C SER A 3 8.12 8.98 -7.42
N GLN A 4 7.95 9.81 -8.45
CA GLN A 4 8.74 11.04 -8.61
C GLN A 4 8.47 12.05 -7.48
N ASN A 5 7.24 12.17 -7.00
CA ASN A 5 6.92 13.05 -5.89
C ASN A 5 7.65 12.62 -4.61
N THR A 6 7.70 11.31 -4.34
CA THR A 6 8.44 10.73 -3.20
C THR A 6 9.93 11.00 -3.32
N VAL A 7 10.51 10.80 -4.52
CA VAL A 7 11.91 11.15 -4.80
C VAL A 7 12.19 12.63 -4.53
N ASN A 8 11.34 13.52 -5.05
CA ASN A 8 11.50 14.96 -4.87
C ASN A 8 11.38 15.38 -3.39
N GLY A 9 10.44 14.78 -2.66
CA GLY A 9 10.24 15.02 -1.24
C GLY A 9 11.45 14.58 -0.39
N LEU A 10 12.08 13.46 -0.74
CA LEU A 10 13.30 12.97 -0.10
C LEU A 10 14.55 13.77 -0.53
N ALA A 11 14.59 14.26 -1.76
CA ALA A 11 15.69 15.07 -2.28
C ALA A 11 15.69 16.51 -1.73
N ASN A 12 14.59 16.97 -1.15
CA ASN A 12 14.51 18.29 -0.55
C ASN A 12 15.46 18.39 0.66
N LEU A 13 16.50 19.21 0.55
CA LEU A 13 17.51 19.41 1.60
C LEU A 13 16.96 20.11 2.85
N SER A 14 15.78 20.74 2.78
CA SER A 14 15.11 21.25 3.98
C SER A 14 14.42 20.15 4.80
N ASN A 15 14.35 18.92 4.26
CA ASN A 15 13.71 17.79 4.92
C ASN A 15 14.73 17.08 5.82
N PRO A 16 14.46 16.92 7.13
CA PRO A 16 15.35 16.18 8.02
C PRO A 16 15.42 14.66 7.76
N VAL A 17 14.60 14.12 6.85
CA VAL A 17 14.55 12.67 6.58
C VAL A 17 15.91 12.10 6.11
N ARG A 18 16.39 11.08 6.82
CA ARG A 18 17.66 10.37 6.55
C ARG A 18 17.53 9.05 5.81
N GLY A 19 16.30 8.62 5.57
CA GLY A 19 16.00 7.45 4.76
C GLY A 19 14.50 7.29 4.63
N TYR A 20 14.06 6.84 3.46
CA TYR A 20 12.69 6.44 3.21
C TYR A 20 12.71 4.97 2.84
N TYR A 21 12.09 4.14 3.66
CA TYR A 21 12.09 2.68 3.51
C TYR A 21 10.65 2.25 3.20
N THR A 22 10.49 1.49 2.12
CA THR A 22 9.19 1.02 1.62
C THR A 22 9.22 -0.47 1.31
N SER A 23 8.06 -1.09 1.32
CA SER A 23 7.88 -2.45 0.81
C SER A 23 8.18 -2.47 -0.70
N ASN A 24 8.83 -3.52 -1.21
CA ASN A 24 9.00 -3.71 -2.66
C ASN A 24 7.71 -4.17 -3.37
N GLY A 25 6.72 -4.59 -2.60
CA GLY A 25 5.50 -5.24 -3.07
C GLY A 25 5.49 -6.74 -2.77
N ASN A 26 4.29 -7.29 -2.57
CA ASN A 26 4.04 -8.73 -2.45
C ASN A 26 3.31 -9.21 -3.72
N SER A 27 3.87 -8.89 -4.88
CA SER A 27 3.16 -9.01 -6.15
C SER A 27 3.78 -9.96 -7.16
N ALA A 28 4.85 -10.68 -6.83
CA ALA A 28 5.42 -11.64 -7.76
C ALA A 28 4.43 -12.76 -8.13
N GLY A 29 3.55 -13.16 -7.21
CA GLY A 29 2.51 -14.17 -7.44
C GLY A 29 1.23 -13.66 -8.11
N ASN A 30 1.11 -12.35 -8.35
CA ASN A 30 -0.13 -11.75 -8.82
C ASN A 30 0.03 -10.61 -9.84
N HIS A 31 1.07 -10.69 -10.65
CA HIS A 31 1.41 -9.70 -11.65
C HIS A 31 1.38 -10.30 -13.06
N TYR A 32 0.94 -9.52 -14.04
CA TYR A 32 0.96 -9.85 -15.46
C TYR A 32 1.47 -8.66 -16.26
N GLU A 33 2.47 -8.90 -17.12
CA GLU A 33 3.06 -7.88 -18.00
C GLU A 33 3.25 -8.46 -19.41
N GLU A 34 2.48 -7.97 -20.37
CA GLU A 34 2.65 -8.29 -21.78
C GLU A 34 2.17 -7.13 -22.68
N SER A 35 2.60 -7.12 -23.93
CA SER A 35 2.10 -6.16 -24.93
C SER A 35 0.72 -6.54 -25.45
N TYR A 36 -0.15 -5.56 -25.68
CA TYR A 36 -1.43 -5.76 -26.34
C TYR A 36 -1.24 -6.42 -27.70
N VAL A 37 -1.79 -7.63 -27.82
CA VAL A 37 -2.01 -8.32 -29.08
C VAL A 37 -3.48 -8.69 -29.18
N TYR A 38 -4.10 -8.34 -30.31
CA TYR A 38 -5.49 -8.71 -30.58
C TYR A 38 -5.62 -10.24 -30.73
N SER A 39 -6.62 -10.82 -30.04
CA SER A 39 -6.86 -12.26 -30.03
C SER A 39 -7.62 -12.78 -31.26
N GLY A 40 -8.19 -11.89 -32.07
CA GLY A 40 -9.17 -12.24 -33.11
C GLY A 40 -10.62 -12.22 -32.62
N THR A 41 -10.85 -12.02 -31.32
CA THR A 41 -12.17 -12.04 -30.70
C THR A 41 -12.62 -10.62 -30.34
N THR A 42 -13.87 -10.28 -30.67
CA THR A 42 -14.49 -9.02 -30.25
C THR A 42 -15.70 -9.30 -29.37
N ILE A 43 -15.77 -8.65 -28.20
CA ILE A 43 -16.96 -8.69 -27.33
C ILE A 43 -17.81 -7.46 -27.62
N ALA A 44 -19.12 -7.65 -27.77
CA ALA A 44 -20.08 -6.56 -27.91
C ALA A 44 -20.62 -6.15 -26.53
N GLY A 45 -20.74 -4.84 -26.29
CA GLY A 45 -21.33 -4.26 -25.10
C GLY A 45 -22.75 -3.77 -25.31
N ALA A 46 -23.21 -2.91 -24.40
CA ALA A 46 -24.48 -2.23 -24.57
C ALA A 46 -24.42 -1.24 -25.76
N GLY A 47 -25.50 -1.17 -26.53
CA GLY A 47 -25.61 -0.23 -27.65
C GLY A 47 -24.57 -0.45 -28.75
N THR A 48 -23.64 0.50 -28.90
CA THR A 48 -22.57 0.48 -29.92
C THR A 48 -21.19 0.14 -29.37
N ASP A 49 -21.11 -0.22 -28.09
CA ASP A 49 -19.84 -0.52 -27.45
C ASP A 49 -19.29 -1.87 -27.94
N SER A 50 -17.98 -1.94 -28.12
CA SER A 50 -17.30 -3.15 -28.52
C SER A 50 -15.83 -3.10 -28.12
N TRP A 51 -15.27 -4.28 -27.84
CA TRP A 51 -13.88 -4.41 -27.39
C TRP A 51 -13.16 -5.44 -28.22
N ARG A 52 -12.01 -5.05 -28.78
CA ARG A 52 -11.07 -6.00 -29.38
C ARG A 52 -10.22 -6.61 -28.28
N ILE A 53 -10.42 -7.89 -28.01
CA ILE A 53 -9.89 -8.54 -26.81
C ILE A 53 -8.41 -8.85 -26.94
N HIS A 54 -7.68 -8.63 -25.86
CA HIS A 54 -6.30 -9.03 -25.70
C HIS A 54 -6.17 -10.56 -25.65
N ARG A 55 -5.14 -11.09 -26.31
CA ARG A 55 -4.72 -12.49 -26.20
C ARG A 55 -3.85 -12.67 -24.96
N TYR A 56 -4.18 -13.67 -24.14
CA TYR A 56 -3.28 -14.23 -23.14
C TYR A 56 -2.59 -15.49 -23.69
N LEU A 57 -1.29 -15.61 -23.44
CA LEU A 57 -0.48 -16.76 -23.84
C LEU A 57 0.78 -16.84 -22.96
N ALA A 58 1.25 -18.05 -22.67
CA ALA A 58 2.57 -18.25 -22.10
C ALA A 58 3.69 -17.62 -22.95
N THR A 59 4.68 -17.03 -22.28
CA THR A 59 5.91 -16.50 -22.89
C THR A 59 7.13 -17.02 -22.13
N ALA A 60 8.31 -16.48 -22.42
CA ALA A 60 9.50 -16.81 -21.65
C ALA A 60 9.43 -16.30 -20.20
N ASN A 61 8.62 -15.25 -19.95
CA ASN A 61 8.49 -14.61 -18.64
C ASN A 61 7.12 -14.85 -17.99
N THR A 62 6.12 -15.19 -18.81
CA THR A 62 4.73 -15.33 -18.38
C THR A 62 4.34 -16.80 -18.38
N THR A 63 3.98 -17.29 -17.20
CA THR A 63 3.48 -18.65 -16.99
C THR A 63 2.01 -18.76 -17.38
N ASP A 64 1.55 -19.99 -17.59
CA ASP A 64 0.16 -20.33 -17.91
C ASP A 64 -0.17 -21.61 -17.15
N ALA A 65 -1.18 -21.56 -16.29
CA ALA A 65 -1.67 -22.73 -15.56
C ALA A 65 -2.74 -23.52 -16.34
N GLY A 66 -3.17 -23.05 -17.51
CA GLY A 66 -4.09 -23.71 -18.43
C GLY A 66 -5.58 -23.42 -18.19
N PHE A 67 -5.89 -22.32 -17.50
CA PHE A 67 -7.24 -21.95 -17.05
C PHE A 67 -7.76 -20.67 -17.72
N GLY A 68 -9.09 -20.57 -17.90
CA GLY A 68 -9.77 -19.39 -18.43
C GLY A 68 -10.46 -19.53 -19.79
N MET A 69 -11.07 -18.44 -20.21
CA MET A 69 -11.89 -18.33 -21.41
C MET A 69 -11.04 -18.46 -22.67
N LEU A 70 -11.29 -19.50 -23.45
CA LEU A 70 -10.69 -19.68 -24.78
C LEU A 70 -11.24 -18.68 -25.80
N CYS A 71 -10.35 -18.20 -26.66
CA CYS A 71 -10.73 -17.41 -27.82
C CYS A 71 -11.39 -18.30 -28.89
N THR A 72 -12.58 -17.93 -29.34
CA THR A 72 -13.32 -18.67 -30.37
C THR A 72 -12.66 -18.60 -31.75
N ALA A 73 -11.95 -17.49 -32.04
CA ALA A 73 -11.32 -17.25 -33.34
C ALA A 73 -9.91 -17.89 -33.49
N THR A 74 -9.23 -18.20 -32.38
CA THR A 74 -7.83 -18.63 -32.40
C THR A 74 -7.62 -19.82 -31.45
N PRO A 75 -7.49 -21.05 -31.97
CA PRO A 75 -7.30 -22.24 -31.14
C PRO A 75 -6.06 -22.15 -30.25
N GLY A 76 -6.19 -22.55 -28.98
CA GLY A 76 -5.08 -22.58 -28.01
C GLY A 76 -4.65 -21.20 -27.49
N VAL A 77 -5.46 -20.17 -27.70
CA VAL A 77 -5.25 -18.83 -27.16
C VAL A 77 -6.38 -18.50 -26.19
N PHE A 78 -6.03 -17.89 -25.07
CA PHE A 78 -6.98 -17.43 -24.07
C PHE A 78 -7.34 -15.95 -24.30
N CYS A 79 -8.60 -15.64 -24.07
CA CYS A 79 -9.18 -14.30 -24.12
C CYS A 79 -9.48 -13.78 -22.72
N GLY A 80 -9.32 -14.61 -21.70
CA GLY A 80 -9.46 -14.28 -20.29
C GLY A 80 -8.35 -14.91 -19.46
N ASP A 81 -8.03 -14.26 -18.35
CA ASP A 81 -7.13 -14.73 -17.30
C ASP A 81 -7.96 -15.12 -16.08
N GLU A 82 -8.07 -16.42 -15.82
CA GLU A 82 -8.99 -16.96 -14.82
C GLU A 82 -8.52 -16.67 -13.40
N VAL A 83 -9.48 -16.34 -12.54
CA VAL A 83 -9.34 -16.27 -11.10
C VAL A 83 -10.54 -16.93 -10.42
N GLN A 84 -10.27 -17.76 -9.40
CA GLN A 84 -11.31 -18.49 -8.66
C GLN A 84 -11.50 -17.89 -7.27
N LEU A 85 -12.66 -17.27 -7.04
CA LEU A 85 -13.00 -16.61 -5.79
C LEU A 85 -13.87 -17.52 -4.93
N ALA A 86 -13.45 -17.82 -3.70
CA ALA A 86 -14.30 -18.48 -2.72
C ALA A 86 -15.51 -17.60 -2.33
N PRO A 87 -16.55 -18.17 -1.69
CA PRO A 87 -17.66 -17.36 -1.16
C PRO A 87 -17.15 -16.27 -0.21
N GLY A 88 -17.54 -15.02 -0.47
CA GLY A 88 -17.07 -13.84 0.28
C GLY A 88 -15.68 -13.33 -0.10
N GLY A 89 -14.95 -14.04 -0.96
CA GLY A 89 -13.64 -13.63 -1.46
C GLY A 89 -13.71 -12.32 -2.25
N VAL A 90 -12.59 -11.58 -2.24
CA VAL A 90 -12.50 -10.23 -2.82
C VAL A 90 -11.43 -10.23 -3.90
N LEU A 91 -11.76 -9.66 -5.05
CA LEU A 91 -10.85 -9.46 -6.17
C LEU A 91 -10.73 -7.98 -6.47
N ILE A 92 -9.49 -7.50 -6.54
CA ILE A 92 -9.15 -6.14 -6.94
C ILE A 92 -8.13 -6.26 -8.06
N VAL A 93 -8.47 -5.74 -9.23
CA VAL A 93 -7.55 -5.75 -10.39
C VAL A 93 -7.21 -4.31 -10.73
N ASN A 94 -5.91 -4.05 -10.87
CA ASN A 94 -5.39 -2.76 -11.29
C ASN A 94 -4.60 -3.00 -12.57
N LEU A 95 -5.03 -2.38 -13.66
CA LEU A 95 -4.35 -2.41 -14.95
C LEU A 95 -3.74 -1.05 -15.21
N GLN A 96 -2.49 -1.03 -15.66
CA GLN A 96 -1.84 0.16 -16.19
C GLN A 96 -1.20 -0.16 -17.54
N TRP A 97 -0.92 0.87 -18.34
CA TRP A 97 -0.14 0.71 -19.56
C TRP A 97 0.85 1.85 -19.77
N ASN A 98 1.85 1.60 -20.63
CA ASN A 98 3.00 2.49 -20.84
C ASN A 98 2.71 3.80 -21.64
N ASP A 99 1.52 4.36 -21.50
CA ASP A 99 1.23 5.74 -21.91
C ASP A 99 1.78 6.74 -20.89
N THR A 100 1.90 8.01 -21.31
CA THR A 100 2.32 9.07 -20.39
C THR A 100 1.20 9.39 -19.41
N TRP A 101 1.52 9.35 -18.11
CA TRP A 101 0.58 9.69 -17.04
C TRP A 101 -0.04 11.09 -17.25
N GLY A 102 -1.36 11.20 -17.09
CA GLY A 102 -2.14 12.43 -17.32
C GLY A 102 -2.32 12.82 -18.79
N ASN A 103 -1.90 11.97 -19.73
CA ASN A 103 -2.04 12.23 -21.16
C ASN A 103 -2.25 10.94 -21.98
N SER A 104 -2.99 9.97 -21.43
CA SER A 104 -3.30 8.71 -22.12
C SER A 104 -4.29 8.95 -23.26
N THR A 105 -3.99 8.42 -24.46
CA THR A 105 -4.87 8.49 -25.65
C THR A 105 -5.30 7.12 -26.14
N ASN A 106 -4.98 6.07 -25.39
CA ASN A 106 -5.31 4.70 -25.70
C ASN A 106 -6.36 4.23 -24.71
N ASP A 107 -7.54 3.94 -25.21
CA ASP A 107 -8.72 3.57 -24.43
C ASP A 107 -8.78 2.05 -24.31
N TYR A 108 -8.31 1.55 -23.18
CA TYR A 108 -8.40 0.15 -22.82
C TYR A 108 -9.35 0.03 -21.65
N ASP A 109 -10.26 -0.93 -21.72
CA ASP A 109 -11.17 -1.24 -20.63
C ASP A 109 -10.79 -2.58 -20.01
N LEU A 110 -11.05 -2.70 -18.71
CA LEU A 110 -10.89 -3.92 -17.96
C LEU A 110 -12.27 -4.55 -17.76
N LEU A 111 -12.45 -5.77 -18.25
CA LEU A 111 -13.70 -6.51 -18.22
C LEU A 111 -13.56 -7.72 -17.31
N LEU A 112 -14.64 -8.10 -16.66
CA LEU A 112 -14.75 -9.34 -15.91
C LEU A 112 -15.89 -10.16 -16.50
N VAL A 113 -15.61 -11.41 -16.87
CA VAL A 113 -16.61 -12.35 -17.39
C VAL A 113 -16.82 -13.44 -16.35
N ASP A 114 -18.08 -13.76 -16.04
CA ASP A 114 -18.41 -14.97 -15.29
C ASP A 114 -18.23 -16.16 -16.22
N GLU A 115 -17.29 -17.04 -15.90
CA GLU A 115 -16.88 -18.12 -16.80
C GLU A 115 -18.00 -19.16 -16.98
N ALA A 116 -18.72 -19.47 -15.90
CA ALA A 116 -19.80 -20.46 -15.94
C ALA A 116 -20.99 -19.98 -16.79
N LEU A 117 -21.28 -18.68 -16.75
CA LEU A 117 -22.35 -18.07 -17.54
C LEU A 117 -21.89 -17.65 -18.94
N GLY A 118 -20.59 -17.46 -19.15
CA GLY A 118 -20.03 -16.84 -20.35
C GLY A 118 -20.55 -15.42 -20.58
N GLN A 119 -20.89 -14.71 -19.50
CA GLN A 119 -21.51 -13.39 -19.54
C GLN A 119 -20.59 -12.33 -18.98
N LEU A 120 -20.57 -11.16 -19.62
CA LEU A 120 -19.92 -9.97 -19.08
C LEU A 120 -20.57 -9.62 -17.75
N PHE A 121 -19.79 -9.69 -16.68
CA PHE A 121 -20.21 -9.39 -15.32
C PHE A 121 -20.03 -7.89 -15.02
N LEU A 122 -18.86 -7.34 -15.35
CA LEU A 122 -18.58 -5.92 -15.21
C LEU A 122 -17.57 -5.45 -16.27
N ALA A 123 -17.56 -4.15 -16.55
CA ALA A 123 -16.50 -3.50 -17.31
C ALA A 123 -16.17 -2.16 -16.67
N SER A 124 -14.89 -1.83 -16.57
CA SER A 124 -14.47 -0.46 -16.40
C SER A 124 -14.76 0.28 -17.72
N THR A 125 -15.22 1.52 -17.64
CA THR A 125 -15.67 2.30 -18.82
C THR A 125 -15.16 3.74 -18.76
N ASN A 126 -14.08 3.95 -18.01
CA ASN A 126 -13.45 5.26 -17.91
C ASN A 126 -12.74 5.54 -19.24
N ILE A 127 -12.91 6.75 -19.76
CA ILE A 127 -12.40 7.09 -21.09
C ILE A 127 -11.00 7.69 -20.99
N GLN A 128 -10.06 7.19 -21.80
CA GLN A 128 -8.75 7.81 -22.03
C GLN A 128 -8.67 8.51 -23.39
N ASN A 129 -8.92 9.82 -23.40
CA ASN A 129 -8.99 10.63 -24.62
C ASN A 129 -7.95 11.77 -24.69
N GLY A 130 -6.90 11.72 -23.86
CA GLY A 130 -5.77 12.63 -23.89
C GLY A 130 -5.56 13.36 -22.56
N ALA A 131 -5.49 14.69 -22.64
CA ALA A 131 -5.09 15.52 -21.51
C ALA A 131 -6.02 15.34 -20.29
N GLY A 132 -5.43 14.98 -19.15
CA GLY A 132 -6.15 14.70 -17.90
C GLY A 132 -6.49 13.22 -17.69
N SER A 133 -6.39 12.37 -18.73
CA SER A 133 -6.62 10.93 -18.62
C SER A 133 -5.35 10.18 -18.21
N ASN A 134 -5.46 9.31 -17.20
CA ASN A 134 -4.37 8.44 -16.78
C ASN A 134 -4.50 7.06 -17.47
N PRO A 135 -3.39 6.37 -17.75
CA PRO A 135 -3.41 5.05 -18.36
C PRO A 135 -3.66 3.96 -17.32
N VAL A 136 -4.86 3.97 -16.73
CA VAL A 136 -5.24 3.09 -15.63
C VAL A 136 -6.68 2.65 -15.79
N GLU A 137 -6.93 1.38 -15.47
CA GLU A 137 -8.25 0.84 -15.22
C GLU A 137 -8.21 0.00 -13.96
N ASP A 138 -9.31 0.00 -13.22
CA ASP A 138 -9.43 -0.83 -12.02
C ASP A 138 -10.87 -1.24 -11.77
N PHE A 139 -11.02 -2.31 -11.01
CA PHE A 139 -12.27 -2.66 -10.36
C PHE A 139 -11.99 -3.40 -9.04
N ALA A 140 -13.01 -3.44 -8.19
CA ALA A 140 -13.05 -4.32 -7.03
C ALA A 140 -14.41 -5.02 -6.97
N ILE A 141 -14.42 -6.33 -6.73
CA ILE A 141 -15.62 -7.12 -6.50
C ILE A 141 -15.50 -8.00 -5.26
N GLN A 142 -16.64 -8.42 -4.75
CA GLN A 142 -16.75 -9.52 -3.79
C GLN A 142 -17.61 -10.62 -4.41
N ASN A 143 -17.19 -11.88 -4.25
CA ASN A 143 -18.03 -13.00 -4.63
C ASN A 143 -19.19 -13.15 -3.62
N THR A 144 -20.38 -12.71 -4.01
CA THR A 144 -21.61 -12.84 -3.21
C THR A 144 -22.33 -14.17 -3.42
N ASN A 145 -21.82 -15.04 -4.30
CA ASN A 145 -22.41 -16.36 -4.51
C ASN A 145 -22.09 -17.30 -3.33
N PRO A 146 -22.97 -18.25 -3.03
CA PRO A 146 -22.74 -19.21 -1.95
C PRO A 146 -21.65 -20.25 -2.27
N GLY A 147 -21.18 -20.32 -3.51
CA GLY A 147 -20.12 -21.23 -3.96
C GLY A 147 -18.96 -20.47 -4.59
N THR A 148 -17.83 -21.16 -4.76
CA THR A 148 -16.68 -20.63 -5.51
C THR A 148 -17.11 -20.28 -6.93
N THR A 149 -16.70 -19.11 -7.41
CA THR A 149 -17.00 -18.63 -8.76
C THR A 149 -15.70 -18.36 -9.49
N ALA A 150 -15.59 -18.89 -10.71
CA ALA A 150 -14.49 -18.60 -11.62
C ALA A 150 -14.87 -17.39 -12.48
N PHE A 151 -13.96 -16.43 -12.54
CA PHE A 151 -14.09 -15.25 -13.38
C PHE A 151 -12.89 -15.12 -14.29
N ASP A 152 -13.12 -14.61 -15.49
CA ASP A 152 -12.09 -14.28 -16.45
C ASP A 152 -11.84 -12.77 -16.47
N ILE A 153 -10.61 -12.38 -16.14
CA ILE A 153 -10.13 -11.01 -16.33
C ILE A 153 -9.80 -10.82 -17.81
N VAL A 154 -10.38 -9.81 -18.44
CA VAL A 154 -10.29 -9.59 -19.88
C VAL A 154 -9.89 -8.14 -20.14
N ILE A 155 -8.84 -7.93 -20.95
CA ILE A 155 -8.42 -6.59 -21.37
C ILE A 155 -8.98 -6.30 -22.77
N GLY A 156 -9.78 -5.24 -22.89
CA GLY A 156 -10.48 -4.86 -24.12
C GLY A 156 -9.96 -3.54 -24.70
N ASN A 157 -9.52 -3.54 -25.96
CA ASN A 157 -9.26 -2.30 -26.70
C ASN A 157 -10.60 -1.71 -27.16
N TYR A 158 -11.03 -0.62 -26.53
CA TYR A 158 -12.34 -0.02 -26.77
C TYR A 158 -12.44 0.49 -28.21
N LYS A 159 -13.46 0.01 -28.92
CA LYS A 159 -13.71 0.20 -30.36
C LYS A 159 -12.55 -0.20 -31.28
N GLY A 160 -11.51 -0.84 -30.75
CA GLY A 160 -10.30 -1.20 -31.51
C GLY A 160 -9.52 0.02 -32.00
N LEU A 161 -9.57 1.14 -31.28
CA LEU A 161 -8.94 2.41 -31.67
C LEU A 161 -7.59 2.65 -30.98
N ALA A 162 -7.31 1.99 -29.86
CA ALA A 162 -6.04 2.11 -29.17
C ALA A 162 -4.89 1.47 -29.97
N ALA A 163 -3.74 2.14 -29.97
CA ALA A 163 -2.47 1.56 -30.41
C ALA A 163 -1.96 0.56 -29.38
N ALA A 164 -1.16 -0.43 -29.81
CA ALA A 164 -0.63 -1.44 -28.91
C ALA A 164 0.28 -0.81 -27.82
N ARG A 165 0.01 -1.17 -26.56
CA ARG A 165 0.77 -0.76 -25.37
C ARG A 165 1.18 -1.97 -24.54
N THR A 166 2.19 -1.80 -23.70
CA THR A 166 2.58 -2.80 -22.70
C THR A 166 1.74 -2.61 -21.46
N PHE A 167 1.08 -3.69 -21.03
CA PHE A 167 0.29 -3.73 -19.80
C PHE A 167 1.16 -4.07 -18.60
N ASP A 168 0.76 -3.56 -17.47
CA ASP A 168 1.25 -3.88 -16.13
C ASP A 168 0.00 -4.06 -15.26
N MET A 169 -0.35 -5.32 -14.94
CA MET A 169 -1.58 -5.69 -14.26
C MET A 169 -1.27 -6.37 -12.93
N PHE A 170 -1.90 -5.88 -11.85
CA PHE A 170 -1.81 -6.43 -10.50
C PHE A 170 -3.16 -6.98 -10.06
N VAL A 171 -3.20 -8.25 -9.70
CA VAL A 171 -4.40 -9.02 -9.33
C VAL A 171 -4.40 -9.32 -7.83
N ARG A 172 -4.93 -8.41 -7.01
CA ARG A 172 -5.03 -8.69 -5.57
C ARG A 172 -6.28 -9.53 -5.30
N CYS A 173 -6.06 -10.73 -4.79
CA CYS A 173 -7.12 -11.68 -4.51
C CYS A 173 -7.08 -12.11 -3.04
N ILE A 174 -8.21 -12.01 -2.36
CA ILE A 174 -8.40 -12.47 -0.98
C ILE A 174 -9.37 -13.65 -1.01
N ASP A 175 -8.99 -14.76 -0.39
CA ASP A 175 -9.71 -16.03 -0.39
C ASP A 175 -9.91 -16.61 -1.80
N CYS A 176 -8.81 -16.68 -2.55
CA CYS A 176 -8.79 -17.21 -3.92
C CYS A 176 -7.99 -18.51 -4.00
N ALA A 177 -8.25 -19.30 -5.06
CA ALA A 177 -7.47 -20.49 -5.31
C ALA A 177 -6.03 -20.13 -5.74
N ILE A 178 -5.07 -20.93 -5.30
CA ILE A 178 -3.69 -20.89 -5.80
C ILE A 178 -3.57 -21.89 -6.93
N TYR A 179 -3.11 -21.43 -8.08
CA TYR A 179 -2.93 -22.26 -9.28
C TYR A 179 -1.64 -23.08 -9.23
N PRO A 180 -1.48 -24.12 -10.08
CA PRO A 180 -0.28 -24.95 -10.14
C PRO A 180 1.04 -24.19 -10.41
N ASN A 181 0.99 -23.00 -10.98
CA ASN A 181 2.13 -22.09 -11.16
C ASN A 181 2.45 -21.25 -9.90
N ALA A 182 1.80 -21.54 -8.76
CA ALA A 182 1.90 -20.81 -7.50
C ALA A 182 1.49 -19.33 -7.59
N ALA A 183 0.56 -19.02 -8.49
CA ALA A 183 -0.02 -17.69 -8.66
C ALA A 183 -1.50 -17.65 -8.22
N ASP A 184 -2.01 -16.45 -7.98
CA ASP A 184 -3.41 -16.20 -7.60
C ASP A 184 -4.36 -16.18 -8.82
N HIS A 185 -3.80 -16.21 -10.04
CA HIS A 185 -4.49 -16.15 -11.33
C HIS A 185 -3.70 -16.92 -12.40
N ASN A 186 -4.33 -17.23 -13.54
CA ASN A 186 -3.77 -18.15 -14.51
C ASN A 186 -2.45 -17.68 -15.14
N PHE A 187 -2.42 -16.44 -15.65
CA PHE A 187 -1.27 -15.89 -16.37
C PHE A 187 -0.41 -15.00 -15.48
N ASN A 188 0.73 -15.50 -15.03
CA ASN A 188 1.62 -14.76 -14.13
C ASN A 188 2.98 -14.46 -14.75
N THR A 189 3.38 -13.20 -14.68
CA THR A 189 4.70 -12.66 -15.01
C THR A 189 5.40 -12.20 -13.73
N ARG A 190 6.34 -12.97 -13.17
CA ARG A 190 6.98 -12.61 -11.89
C ARG A 190 7.90 -11.37 -11.98
N ARG A 191 8.54 -11.18 -13.13
CA ARG A 191 9.46 -10.07 -13.41
C ARG A 191 8.67 -8.75 -13.50
N SER A 192 9.33 -7.65 -13.15
CA SER A 192 8.76 -6.29 -13.17
C SER A 192 7.53 -6.08 -12.28
N SER A 193 7.31 -6.96 -11.31
CA SER A 193 6.18 -6.90 -10.37
C SER A 193 6.34 -5.84 -9.28
N VAL A 194 7.19 -4.82 -9.51
CA VAL A 194 7.49 -3.75 -8.55
C VAL A 194 6.44 -2.66 -8.69
N ALA A 195 5.56 -2.56 -7.71
CA ALA A 195 4.47 -1.60 -7.74
C ALA A 195 4.95 -0.15 -7.70
N ASN A 196 4.08 0.77 -8.17
CA ASN A 196 4.26 2.21 -8.01
C ASN A 196 4.58 2.57 -6.54
N GLN A 197 5.45 3.56 -6.33
CA GLN A 197 6.14 3.90 -5.07
C GLN A 197 7.34 3.02 -4.75
N ALA A 198 7.23 1.71 -4.83
CA ALA A 198 8.37 0.81 -4.63
C ALA A 198 9.40 0.98 -5.76
N ASP A 199 8.91 1.31 -6.94
CA ASP A 199 9.71 1.68 -8.11
C ASP A 199 10.40 3.04 -7.98
N ALA A 200 10.23 3.81 -6.90
CA ALA A 200 10.85 5.14 -6.78
C ALA A 200 12.38 5.06 -6.74
N GLY A 201 13.04 5.94 -7.49
CA GLY A 201 14.49 6.07 -7.50
C GLY A 201 15.01 6.97 -6.37
N GLY A 202 16.13 7.66 -6.61
CA GLY A 202 16.54 8.83 -5.82
C GLY A 202 16.63 8.63 -4.30
N ASN A 203 17.18 7.48 -3.89
CA ASN A 203 17.41 7.08 -2.49
C ASN A 203 16.15 6.66 -1.71
N VAL A 204 14.99 6.46 -2.36
CA VAL A 204 13.90 5.69 -1.77
C VAL A 204 14.29 4.21 -1.78
N VAL A 205 14.34 3.60 -0.60
CA VAL A 205 14.80 2.22 -0.39
C VAL A 205 13.60 1.29 -0.38
N SER A 206 13.46 0.40 -1.36
CA SER A 206 12.46 -0.67 -1.34
C SER A 206 13.09 -1.99 -0.89
N LEU A 207 12.33 -2.75 -0.08
CA LEU A 207 12.82 -3.97 0.55
C LEU A 207 12.09 -5.21 0.06
N GLY A 208 12.87 -6.19 -0.39
CA GLY A 208 12.43 -7.58 -0.54
C GLY A 208 12.31 -8.28 0.81
N ALA A 209 11.57 -9.40 0.85
CA ALA A 209 11.30 -10.17 2.06
C ALA A 209 12.00 -11.53 2.04
N ILE A 210 12.53 -11.92 3.19
CA ILE A 210 13.14 -13.23 3.45
C ILE A 210 12.60 -13.73 4.78
N ASP A 211 12.03 -14.94 4.80
CA ASP A 211 11.46 -15.52 6.02
C ASP A 211 12.55 -15.68 7.09
N GLN A 212 12.26 -15.25 8.32
CA GLN A 212 13.10 -15.56 9.47
C GLN A 212 13.29 -17.07 9.68
N ALA A 213 12.29 -17.88 9.30
CA ALA A 213 12.31 -19.33 9.46
C ALA A 213 13.09 -20.04 8.35
N ASP A 214 13.45 -19.35 7.27
CA ASP A 214 14.24 -19.90 6.18
C ASP A 214 15.64 -20.32 6.67
N PRO A 215 16.04 -21.60 6.54
CA PRO A 215 17.35 -22.06 6.95
C PRO A 215 18.49 -21.36 6.19
N GLY A 216 19.11 -20.37 6.83
CA GLY A 216 20.19 -19.56 6.23
C GLY A 216 19.75 -18.13 5.92
N ASN A 217 18.44 -17.89 5.86
CA ASN A 217 17.78 -16.68 5.34
C ASN A 217 18.46 -16.22 4.04
N ASP A 218 18.46 -17.14 3.08
CA ASP A 218 19.05 -17.00 1.75
C ASP A 218 18.05 -17.23 0.61
N THR A 219 16.79 -17.53 0.95
CA THR A 219 15.69 -17.69 -0.01
C THR A 219 14.76 -16.48 0.05
N ILE A 220 14.55 -15.82 -1.09
CA ILE A 220 13.54 -14.76 -1.20
C ILE A 220 12.13 -15.34 -1.06
N GLU A 221 11.26 -14.64 -0.37
CA GLU A 221 9.84 -15.00 -0.29
C GLU A 221 9.20 -15.03 -1.68
N SER A 222 8.39 -16.05 -1.96
CA SER A 222 7.84 -16.30 -3.29
C SER A 222 6.90 -15.17 -3.77
N PHE A 223 6.24 -14.49 -2.83
CA PHE A 223 5.41 -13.33 -3.10
C PHE A 223 6.20 -12.03 -3.28
N SER A 224 7.45 -11.96 -2.81
CA SER A 224 8.25 -10.73 -2.85
C SER A 224 8.41 -10.28 -4.30
N SER A 225 7.97 -9.07 -4.60
CA SER A 225 8.09 -8.49 -5.93
C SER A 225 9.53 -8.51 -6.42
N VAL A 226 9.71 -8.72 -7.72
CA VAL A 226 11.00 -8.89 -8.40
C VAL A 226 11.10 -7.84 -9.49
N GLY A 227 12.25 -7.17 -9.56
CA GLY A 227 12.53 -6.21 -10.61
C GLY A 227 12.87 -6.86 -11.97
N PRO A 228 13.48 -6.09 -12.87
CA PRO A 228 13.67 -4.65 -12.77
C PRO A 228 12.32 -3.93 -12.84
N THR A 229 12.28 -2.64 -12.52
CA THR A 229 11.12 -1.80 -12.81
C THR A 229 10.84 -1.75 -14.32
N ASN A 230 9.67 -1.25 -14.72
CA ASN A 230 9.28 -1.14 -16.13
C ASN A 230 10.22 -0.23 -16.96
N ASP A 231 10.97 0.66 -16.32
CA ASP A 231 12.02 1.49 -16.95
C ASP A 231 13.44 0.91 -16.81
N GLY A 232 13.57 -0.33 -16.34
CA GLY A 232 14.81 -1.11 -16.33
C GLY A 232 15.72 -0.90 -15.12
N ARG A 233 15.28 -0.17 -14.09
CA ARG A 233 16.06 0.02 -12.86
C ARG A 233 15.99 -1.23 -11.99
N THR A 234 17.09 -1.52 -11.30
CA THR A 234 17.14 -2.62 -10.34
C THR A 234 16.35 -2.26 -9.09
N LYS A 235 15.44 -3.17 -8.70
CA LYS A 235 14.67 -3.19 -7.46
C LYS A 235 14.44 -4.67 -7.07
N PRO A 236 14.30 -5.03 -5.78
CA PRO A 236 14.42 -4.15 -4.61
C PRO A 236 15.82 -3.55 -4.45
N ASP A 237 15.98 -2.57 -3.55
CA ASP A 237 17.32 -2.07 -3.23
C ASP A 237 18.09 -3.04 -2.33
N ALA A 238 17.41 -3.69 -1.40
CA ALA A 238 17.97 -4.75 -0.55
C ALA A 238 16.85 -5.67 -0.07
N SER A 239 17.20 -6.73 0.65
CA SER A 239 16.24 -7.60 1.32
C SER A 239 16.41 -7.58 2.83
N ALA A 240 15.29 -7.72 3.55
CA ALA A 240 15.28 -7.80 5.00
C ALA A 240 14.36 -8.92 5.49
N ILE A 241 14.49 -9.23 6.77
CA ILE A 241 13.79 -10.35 7.40
C ILE A 241 12.33 -9.99 7.68
N ASP A 242 11.40 -10.84 7.25
CA ASP A 242 10.00 -10.83 7.65
C ASP A 242 9.66 -12.03 8.58
N GLY A 243 8.38 -12.32 8.78
CA GLY A 243 7.93 -13.32 9.76
C GLY A 243 8.24 -12.92 11.20
N VAL A 244 8.35 -11.61 11.47
CA VAL A 244 8.81 -11.08 12.76
C VAL A 244 7.65 -10.88 13.74
N ASN A 245 7.95 -10.96 15.03
CA ASN A 245 6.97 -10.65 16.06
C ASN A 245 6.66 -9.15 16.07
N VAL A 246 5.38 -8.83 15.98
CA VAL A 246 4.84 -7.48 16.19
C VAL A 246 3.89 -7.50 17.38
N THR A 247 3.52 -6.32 17.89
CA THR A 247 2.59 -6.19 19.01
C THR A 247 1.15 -6.56 18.65
N GLY A 248 0.84 -6.65 17.35
CA GLY A 248 -0.50 -6.91 16.82
C GLY A 248 -1.43 -5.69 16.81
N ASN A 249 -0.94 -4.52 17.23
CA ASN A 249 -1.72 -3.28 17.15
C ASN A 249 -2.04 -2.94 15.69
N GLY A 250 -3.25 -2.44 15.44
CA GLY A 250 -3.76 -2.24 14.08
C GLY A 250 -4.22 -3.53 13.39
N GLY A 251 -4.39 -4.62 14.14
CA GLY A 251 -4.94 -5.88 13.61
C GLY A 251 -3.94 -6.74 12.84
N PHE A 252 -2.64 -6.40 12.85
CA PHE A 252 -1.61 -7.19 12.18
C PHE A 252 -1.41 -8.53 12.88
N GLY A 253 -1.32 -9.60 12.09
CA GLY A 253 -0.93 -10.92 12.59
C GLY A 253 0.46 -10.88 13.22
N SER A 254 0.69 -11.73 14.21
CA SER A 254 2.01 -11.93 14.83
C SER A 254 2.27 -13.44 14.88
N PRO A 255 3.26 -13.97 14.13
CA PRO A 255 4.25 -13.26 13.31
C PRO A 255 3.65 -12.48 12.11
N PHE A 256 4.32 -11.38 11.74
CA PHE A 256 3.95 -10.52 10.61
C PHE A 256 4.88 -10.77 9.41
N TYR A 257 4.29 -11.11 8.27
CA TYR A 257 4.99 -11.47 7.04
C TYR A 257 4.82 -10.40 5.96
N GLY A 258 5.66 -10.48 4.94
CA GLY A 258 5.61 -9.63 3.78
C GLY A 258 6.78 -8.65 3.71
N THR A 259 6.97 -8.09 2.52
CA THR A 259 7.84 -6.92 2.33
C THR A 259 7.41 -5.73 3.20
N SER A 260 6.14 -5.70 3.62
CA SER A 260 5.59 -4.78 4.63
C SER A 260 6.21 -4.94 6.02
N ALA A 261 6.70 -6.13 6.38
CA ALA A 261 7.43 -6.38 7.62
C ALA A 261 8.94 -6.18 7.44
N ALA A 262 9.47 -6.55 6.27
CA ALA A 262 10.88 -6.35 5.92
C ALA A 262 11.27 -4.85 5.87
N SER A 263 10.40 -4.00 5.33
CA SER A 263 10.63 -2.55 5.25
C SER A 263 10.88 -1.88 6.62
N PRO A 264 9.99 -2.00 7.63
CA PRO A 264 10.23 -1.45 8.95
C PRO A 264 11.39 -2.15 9.67
N HIS A 265 11.71 -3.41 9.35
CA HIS A 265 12.93 -4.05 9.86
C HIS A 265 14.19 -3.28 9.40
N ALA A 266 14.30 -2.99 8.10
CA ALA A 266 15.39 -2.18 7.56
C ALA A 266 15.42 -0.76 8.14
N ALA A 267 14.25 -0.12 8.27
CA ALA A 267 14.13 1.20 8.89
C ALA A 267 14.61 1.19 10.36
N GLY A 268 14.33 0.11 11.11
CA GLY A 268 14.80 -0.08 12.49
C GLY A 268 16.32 -0.17 12.57
N VAL A 269 16.95 -0.92 11.67
CA VAL A 269 18.43 -0.98 11.56
C VAL A 269 19.00 0.41 11.29
N ALA A 270 18.42 1.13 10.33
CA ALA A 270 18.83 2.49 10.01
C ALA A 270 18.68 3.45 11.21
N ALA A 271 17.58 3.36 11.96
CA ALA A 271 17.35 4.16 13.16
C ALA A 271 18.38 3.86 14.27
N LEU A 272 18.77 2.60 14.46
CA LEU A 272 19.82 2.21 15.40
C LEU A 272 21.19 2.79 14.98
N ILE A 273 21.49 2.80 13.68
CA ILE A 273 22.71 3.45 13.16
C ILE A 273 22.67 4.96 13.43
N LEU A 274 21.55 5.63 13.15
CA LEU A 274 21.40 7.05 13.46
C LEU A 274 21.57 7.32 14.96
N SER A 275 21.06 6.44 15.82
CA SER A 275 21.24 6.52 17.27
C SER A 275 22.70 6.39 17.70
N CYS A 276 23.43 5.42 17.13
CA CYS A 276 24.83 5.17 17.45
C CYS A 276 25.76 6.30 16.93
N ASN A 277 25.42 6.90 15.79
CA ASN A 277 26.21 7.91 15.10
C ASN A 277 25.33 9.13 14.83
N PRO A 278 25.16 10.02 15.83
CA PRO A 278 24.35 11.21 15.69
C PRO A 278 24.83 12.20 14.63
N ALA A 279 26.06 12.07 14.12
CA ALA A 279 26.55 12.91 13.02
C ALA A 279 25.85 12.62 11.68
N LEU A 280 25.08 11.53 11.60
CA LEU A 280 24.23 11.21 10.45
C LEU A 280 22.77 11.63 10.67
N LYS A 281 22.40 12.16 11.84
CA LYS A 281 21.05 12.70 12.10
C LYS A 281 20.88 14.03 11.37
N ALA A 282 19.73 14.67 11.53
CA ALA A 282 19.46 16.00 11.00
C ALA A 282 19.72 17.09 12.03
N GLY A 283 20.04 18.29 11.53
CA GLY A 283 20.12 19.52 12.33
C GLY A 283 21.48 19.77 12.98
N GLU A 284 22.52 19.04 12.60
CA GLU A 284 23.89 19.24 13.05
C GLU A 284 24.55 20.48 12.40
N PRO A 285 25.54 21.12 13.06
CA PRO A 285 26.26 22.24 12.46
C PRO A 285 26.99 21.83 11.18
N GLY A 286 26.61 22.43 10.04
CA GLY A 286 27.16 22.06 8.73
C GLY A 286 26.47 20.86 8.07
N ASP A 287 25.26 20.51 8.53
CA ASP A 287 24.41 19.41 8.03
C ASP A 287 24.39 19.33 6.49
N ASN A 288 24.62 18.11 5.99
CA ASN A 288 24.48 17.77 4.59
C ASN A 288 23.61 16.50 4.45
N PRO A 289 22.28 16.66 4.38
CA PRO A 289 21.35 15.54 4.47
C PRO A 289 21.44 14.61 3.26
N ALA A 290 21.96 15.09 2.13
CA ALA A 290 22.24 14.24 0.97
C ALA A 290 23.43 13.32 1.22
N ALA A 291 24.53 13.84 1.78
CA ALA A 291 25.73 13.05 2.08
C ALA A 291 25.46 12.03 3.20
N ASP A 292 24.67 12.40 4.21
CA ASP A 292 24.30 11.50 5.30
C ASP A 292 23.44 10.34 4.82
N ARG A 293 22.45 10.62 3.95
CA ARG A 293 21.64 9.59 3.28
C ARG A 293 22.53 8.61 2.52
N THR A 294 23.46 9.12 1.71
CA THR A 294 24.39 8.28 0.96
C THR A 294 25.27 7.45 1.90
N THR A 295 25.75 8.01 3.00
CA THR A 295 26.58 7.30 3.99
C THR A 295 25.79 6.18 4.68
N LEU A 296 24.57 6.48 5.12
CA LEU A 296 23.68 5.51 5.77
C LEU A 296 23.32 4.36 4.80
N GLN A 297 22.95 4.67 3.56
CA GLN A 297 22.64 3.66 2.54
C GLN A 297 23.87 2.83 2.17
N SER A 298 25.03 3.46 2.00
CA SER A 298 26.27 2.73 1.70
C SER A 298 26.60 1.74 2.82
N ALA A 299 26.42 2.14 4.08
CA ALA A 299 26.62 1.24 5.21
C ALA A 299 25.64 0.06 5.20
N LEU A 300 24.36 0.28 4.88
CA LEU A 300 23.35 -0.79 4.79
C LEU A 300 23.62 -1.76 3.62
N PHE A 301 23.94 -1.23 2.45
CA PHE A 301 23.97 -2.00 1.20
C PHE A 301 25.32 -2.68 0.94
N THR A 302 26.44 -1.97 1.11
CA THR A 302 27.77 -2.55 0.84
C THR A 302 28.19 -3.61 1.85
N THR A 303 27.46 -3.71 2.97
CA THR A 303 27.68 -4.73 4.00
C THR A 303 26.61 -5.81 4.03
N ALA A 304 25.60 -5.71 3.16
CA ALA A 304 24.59 -6.74 3.01
C ALA A 304 25.25 -8.06 2.61
N PHE A 305 24.61 -9.17 3.02
CA PHE A 305 25.01 -10.49 2.58
C PHE A 305 24.43 -10.71 1.19
N ASP A 306 25.30 -10.70 0.19
CA ASP A 306 24.94 -10.99 -1.20
C ASP A 306 24.47 -12.45 -1.33
N LEU A 307 23.29 -12.66 -1.90
CA LEU A 307 22.58 -13.93 -1.92
C LEU A 307 22.46 -14.54 -3.32
N ASP A 308 22.85 -13.81 -4.36
CA ASP A 308 22.80 -14.28 -5.74
C ASP A 308 24.06 -13.83 -6.50
N THR A 309 23.88 -13.10 -7.60
CA THR A 309 24.98 -12.69 -8.48
C THR A 309 25.67 -11.49 -7.87
N LEU A 310 27.00 -11.60 -7.70
CA LEU A 310 27.81 -10.57 -7.06
C LEU A 310 27.44 -9.15 -7.51
N GLY A 311 27.01 -8.33 -6.57
CA GLY A 311 26.53 -6.98 -6.81
C GLY A 311 25.02 -6.86 -6.62
N MET A 312 24.44 -5.80 -7.18
CA MET A 312 23.00 -5.55 -7.05
C MET A 312 22.23 -6.35 -8.10
N ASP A 313 21.25 -7.15 -7.67
CA ASP A 313 20.38 -7.95 -8.53
C ASP A 313 18.89 -7.59 -8.39
N THR A 314 18.04 -8.12 -9.27
CA THR A 314 16.60 -7.77 -9.32
C THR A 314 15.72 -8.57 -8.35
N THR A 315 16.29 -9.51 -7.62
CA THR A 315 15.61 -10.41 -6.68
C THR A 315 15.88 -9.98 -5.24
N PHE A 316 17.15 -9.80 -4.87
CA PHE A 316 17.62 -9.46 -3.53
C PHE A 316 18.16 -8.03 -3.41
N GLY A 317 18.31 -7.30 -4.52
CA GLY A 317 18.98 -6.00 -4.50
C GLY A 317 20.44 -6.18 -4.14
N TRP A 318 20.93 -5.43 -3.15
CA TRP A 318 22.28 -5.62 -2.57
C TRP A 318 22.42 -6.87 -1.68
N GLY A 319 21.34 -7.63 -1.47
CA GLY A 319 21.32 -8.80 -0.60
C GLY A 319 20.63 -8.56 0.73
N ARG A 320 20.73 -9.54 1.63
CA ARG A 320 20.13 -9.47 2.97
C ARG A 320 20.89 -8.50 3.87
N LEU A 321 20.20 -7.53 4.45
CA LEU A 321 20.79 -6.58 5.39
C LEU A 321 21.44 -7.27 6.60
N ARG A 322 22.60 -6.76 7.03
CA ARG A 322 23.29 -7.25 8.23
C ARG A 322 23.52 -6.12 9.23
N ALA A 323 22.65 -6.01 10.23
CA ALA A 323 22.62 -4.87 11.16
C ALA A 323 23.97 -4.57 11.82
N SER A 324 24.67 -5.58 12.32
CA SER A 324 25.96 -5.38 13.01
C SER A 324 27.09 -4.90 12.08
N GLN A 325 27.13 -5.39 10.84
CA GLN A 325 28.11 -4.98 9.83
C GLN A 325 27.80 -3.57 9.32
N ALA A 326 26.53 -3.26 9.08
CA ALA A 326 26.10 -1.93 8.69
C ALA A 326 26.42 -0.89 9.78
N ALA A 327 26.16 -1.21 11.06
CA ALA A 327 26.54 -0.38 12.19
C ALA A 327 28.05 -0.11 12.25
N ALA A 328 28.87 -1.15 12.13
CA ALA A 328 30.33 -1.00 12.12
C ALA A 328 30.80 -0.13 10.94
N ALA A 329 30.25 -0.33 9.74
CA ALA A 329 30.60 0.46 8.55
C ALA A 329 30.14 1.92 8.66
N ALA A 330 29.04 2.19 9.37
CA ALA A 330 28.58 3.54 9.67
C ALA A 330 29.39 4.24 10.77
N GLY A 331 30.44 3.60 11.30
CA GLY A 331 31.29 4.17 12.34
C GLY A 331 30.69 4.07 13.75
N CYS A 332 29.71 3.20 13.98
CA CYS A 332 29.27 2.89 15.34
C CYS A 332 30.44 2.30 16.12
N VAL A 333 30.85 2.94 17.21
CA VAL A 333 31.76 2.34 18.18
C VAL A 333 30.93 1.48 19.14
N PRO A 334 31.29 0.21 19.42
CA PRO A 334 30.62 -0.57 20.44
C PRO A 334 30.71 0.18 21.77
N GLY A 335 29.59 0.71 22.26
CA GLY A 335 29.51 1.21 23.62
C GLY A 335 29.71 0.05 24.59
N THR A 336 30.40 0.28 25.70
CA THR A 336 30.27 -0.58 26.88
C THR A 336 28.77 -0.75 27.14
N PRO A 337 28.22 -1.98 27.30
CA PRO A 337 26.79 -2.15 27.46
C PRO A 337 26.33 -1.46 28.74
N THR A 338 25.77 -0.26 28.60
CA THR A 338 24.99 0.35 29.66
C THR A 338 23.67 -0.41 29.67
N PRO A 339 23.25 -1.01 30.80
CA PRO A 339 21.96 -1.67 30.87
C PRO A 339 20.88 -0.67 30.49
N THR A 340 20.27 -0.89 29.33
CA THR A 340 19.07 -0.19 28.92
C THR A 340 17.95 -0.85 29.70
N ASN A 341 17.13 -0.07 30.42
CA ASN A 341 15.94 -0.61 31.05
C ASN A 341 15.10 -1.27 29.97
N THR A 342 14.96 -2.60 30.03
CA THR A 342 13.91 -3.32 29.28
C THR A 342 12.60 -2.60 29.59
N PRO A 343 11.85 -2.10 28.59
CA PRO A 343 10.52 -1.58 28.85
C PRO A 343 9.71 -2.72 29.48
N THR A 344 9.36 -2.57 30.75
CA THR A 344 8.41 -3.46 31.41
C THR A 344 7.11 -3.33 30.65
N ILE A 345 6.65 -4.43 30.05
CA ILE A 345 5.30 -4.52 29.48
C ILE A 345 4.35 -4.33 30.67
N THR A 346 3.79 -3.14 30.83
CA THR A 346 2.70 -2.92 31.79
C THR A 346 1.52 -3.74 31.29
N PRO A 347 1.02 -4.74 32.03
CA PRO A 347 -0.16 -5.48 31.60
C PRO A 347 -1.31 -4.49 31.42
N THR A 348 -1.92 -4.50 30.24
CA THR A 348 -3.15 -3.78 29.94
C THR A 348 -4.19 -4.13 31.01
N PRO A 349 -4.85 -3.15 31.66
CA PRO A 349 -5.86 -3.45 32.65
C PRO A 349 -6.99 -4.28 32.03
N THR A 350 -7.34 -5.39 32.67
CA THR A 350 -8.53 -6.17 32.32
C THR A 350 -9.77 -5.33 32.62
N ILE A 351 -10.44 -4.83 31.59
CA ILE A 351 -11.75 -4.20 31.70
C ILE A 351 -12.76 -5.27 32.15
N THR A 352 -13.31 -5.08 33.35
CA THR A 352 -14.43 -5.89 33.85
C THR A 352 -15.69 -5.39 33.17
N PRO A 353 -16.49 -6.24 32.48
CA PRO A 353 -17.72 -5.78 31.85
C PRO A 353 -18.68 -5.26 32.92
N THR A 354 -19.04 -3.99 32.81
CA THR A 354 -20.08 -3.34 33.63
C THR A 354 -21.46 -3.73 33.07
N PRO A 355 -22.46 -4.03 33.92
CA PRO A 355 -23.75 -4.53 33.47
C PRO A 355 -24.47 -3.57 32.51
N THR A 356 -25.00 -4.16 31.43
CA THR A 356 -25.77 -3.52 30.35
C THR A 356 -26.95 -2.70 30.89
N ALA A 357 -26.84 -1.37 30.80
CA ALA A 357 -27.98 -0.48 30.88
C ALA A 357 -28.74 -0.48 29.54
N THR A 358 -30.06 -0.30 29.60
CA THR A 358 -30.93 -0.09 28.44
C THR A 358 -30.43 1.06 27.58
N ILE A 359 -30.08 0.77 26.33
CA ILE A 359 -29.32 1.68 25.46
C ILE A 359 -30.27 2.64 24.71
N ASP A 360 -30.05 3.94 24.85
CA ASP A 360 -30.67 4.97 24.03
C ASP A 360 -29.93 5.04 22.68
N PRO A 361 -30.60 4.75 21.55
CA PRO A 361 -29.95 4.70 20.23
C PRO A 361 -29.57 6.09 19.67
N THR A 362 -29.86 7.17 20.39
CA THR A 362 -29.58 8.54 19.92
C THR A 362 -28.46 9.24 20.68
N LEU A 363 -28.04 8.67 21.82
CA LEU A 363 -27.04 9.24 22.71
C LEU A 363 -25.63 9.11 22.13
N ASP A 364 -24.89 10.21 22.25
CA ASP A 364 -23.48 10.39 21.90
C ASP A 364 -22.93 11.29 23.00
N THR A 365 -22.38 10.65 24.03
CA THR A 365 -22.09 11.26 25.32
C THR A 365 -20.86 12.17 25.24
N ASP A 366 -19.92 11.87 24.36
CA ASP A 366 -18.65 12.57 24.25
C ASP A 366 -18.52 13.44 22.98
N GLY A 367 -19.44 13.30 22.03
CA GLY A 367 -19.57 14.15 20.86
C GLY A 367 -18.51 13.90 19.78
N ASP A 368 -17.91 12.72 19.72
CA ASP A 368 -16.89 12.40 18.71
C ASP A 368 -17.48 12.10 17.32
N GLY A 369 -18.79 11.86 17.25
CA GLY A 369 -19.53 11.56 16.03
C GLY A 369 -19.93 10.08 15.89
N CYS A 370 -19.53 9.23 16.83
CA CYS A 370 -20.07 7.89 17.03
C CYS A 370 -21.17 7.90 18.12
N LYS A 371 -22.08 6.92 18.10
CA LYS A 371 -23.12 6.81 19.14
C LYS A 371 -22.65 5.81 20.19
N ASP A 372 -22.90 6.05 21.48
CA ASP A 372 -22.50 5.19 22.60
C ASP A 372 -22.82 3.70 22.36
N TYR A 373 -23.98 3.42 21.75
CA TYR A 373 -24.41 2.06 21.46
C TYR A 373 -23.64 1.37 20.33
N LYS A 374 -23.08 2.15 19.39
CA LYS A 374 -22.24 1.66 18.28
C LYS A 374 -20.78 1.50 18.70
N GLU A 375 -20.28 2.38 19.55
CA GLU A 375 -18.90 2.33 20.05
C GLU A 375 -18.56 1.00 20.73
N VAL A 376 -19.49 0.51 21.55
CA VAL A 376 -19.37 -0.80 22.19
C VAL A 376 -19.54 -2.00 21.23
N GLN A 377 -19.98 -1.75 19.99
CA GLN A 377 -20.15 -2.76 18.93
C GLN A 377 -19.00 -2.77 17.91
N LEU A 378 -18.14 -1.75 17.91
CA LEU A 378 -16.93 -1.73 17.10
C LEU A 378 -15.97 -2.84 17.54
N VAL A 379 -15.08 -3.26 16.64
CA VAL A 379 -14.09 -4.30 16.91
C VAL A 379 -12.71 -3.80 16.50
N PRO A 380 -11.83 -3.43 17.45
CA PRO A 380 -12.07 -3.43 18.90
C PRO A 380 -13.11 -2.37 19.34
N PRO A 381 -13.78 -2.55 20.48
CA PRO A 381 -14.72 -1.55 21.00
C PRO A 381 -13.97 -0.31 21.50
N ILE A 382 -14.62 0.84 21.38
CA ILE A 382 -14.12 2.15 21.86
C ILE A 382 -14.96 2.66 23.05
N ASP A 383 -14.48 3.66 23.81
CA ASP A 383 -15.08 4.09 25.08
C ASP A 383 -16.09 5.24 24.86
N PRO A 384 -17.39 5.04 25.15
CA PRO A 384 -18.44 6.05 24.97
C PRO A 384 -18.30 7.38 25.71
N ASN A 385 -17.23 7.57 26.47
CA ASN A 385 -16.95 8.78 27.24
C ASN A 385 -15.64 9.44 26.81
N ASN A 386 -15.00 8.95 25.76
CA ASN A 386 -13.70 9.38 25.29
C ASN A 386 -13.79 9.99 23.88
N GLN A 387 -14.00 11.31 23.86
CA GLN A 387 -14.20 12.13 22.65
C GLN A 387 -13.09 12.10 21.58
N TRP A 388 -12.04 11.30 21.77
CA TRP A 388 -10.87 11.21 20.92
C TRP A 388 -10.69 9.86 20.23
N ASP A 389 -11.43 8.80 20.60
CA ASP A 389 -11.16 7.44 20.12
C ASP A 389 -11.91 7.01 18.85
N PHE A 390 -12.84 7.82 18.34
CA PHE A 390 -13.31 7.75 16.96
C PHE A 390 -12.65 8.83 16.07
N TYR A 391 -11.78 8.42 15.14
CA TYR A 391 -10.93 9.33 14.36
C TYR A 391 -11.42 9.55 12.92
N SER A 392 -12.72 9.81 12.74
CA SER A 392 -13.26 10.32 11.47
C SER A 392 -12.99 11.83 11.36
N VAL A 393 -12.54 12.27 10.19
CA VAL A 393 -12.23 13.69 9.91
C VAL A 393 -13.02 14.17 8.69
N PRO A 394 -13.13 15.49 8.45
CA PRO A 394 -13.74 15.97 7.21
C PRO A 394 -12.92 15.52 5.99
N VAL A 395 -13.58 14.88 5.03
CA VAL A 395 -12.97 14.35 3.80
C VAL A 395 -13.65 14.95 2.54
N PRO A 396 -12.89 15.46 1.56
CA PRO A 396 -11.43 15.61 1.53
C PRO A 396 -10.93 16.66 2.53
N ALA A 397 -9.61 16.77 2.74
CA ALA A 397 -9.01 17.81 3.59
C ALA A 397 -9.60 19.20 3.29
N LEU A 398 -10.02 19.95 4.31
CA LEU A 398 -10.78 21.19 4.10
C LEU A 398 -10.06 22.21 3.21
N PHE A 399 -8.73 22.35 3.32
CA PHE A 399 -7.96 23.24 2.44
C PHE A 399 -7.96 22.80 0.96
N ALA A 400 -8.26 21.54 0.69
CA ALA A 400 -8.33 20.95 -0.65
C ALA A 400 -9.77 20.77 -1.14
N ALA A 401 -10.77 21.00 -0.29
CA ALA A 401 -12.18 20.88 -0.65
C ALA A 401 -12.61 22.05 -1.57
N PRO A 402 -13.30 21.77 -2.70
CA PRO A 402 -13.85 22.83 -3.56
C PRO A 402 -14.86 23.74 -2.86
N ASN A 403 -15.56 23.20 -1.85
CA ASN A 403 -16.46 23.96 -0.98
C ASN A 403 -16.38 23.41 0.45
N PRO A 404 -15.49 23.95 1.31
CA PRO A 404 -15.28 23.42 2.66
C PRO A 404 -16.50 23.52 3.59
N LEU A 405 -17.42 24.46 3.33
CA LEU A 405 -18.63 24.70 4.15
C LEU A 405 -19.64 23.54 4.15
N VAL A 406 -19.49 22.57 3.24
CA VAL A 406 -20.36 21.39 3.15
C VAL A 406 -19.63 20.09 3.50
N VAL A 407 -18.36 20.19 3.92
CA VAL A 407 -17.52 19.03 4.24
C VAL A 407 -17.49 18.84 5.76
N PHE A 408 -17.97 17.68 6.20
CA PHE A 408 -18.06 17.30 7.60
C PHE A 408 -17.57 15.85 7.76
N ARG A 409 -17.38 15.41 9.00
CA ARG A 409 -17.11 14.01 9.32
C ARG A 409 -18.27 13.14 8.82
N ASP A 410 -17.97 12.03 8.18
CA ASP A 410 -18.96 11.15 7.54
C ASP A 410 -19.32 9.92 8.39
N ALA A 411 -18.89 9.93 9.66
CA ALA A 411 -19.03 8.83 10.61
C ALA A 411 -18.42 7.51 10.12
N THR A 412 -17.49 7.55 9.17
CA THR A 412 -16.72 6.41 8.72
C THR A 412 -15.24 6.73 8.85
N VAL A 413 -14.41 5.76 9.23
CA VAL A 413 -12.95 5.90 9.14
C VAL A 413 -12.45 5.14 7.92
N SER A 414 -12.01 5.87 6.92
CA SER A 414 -11.60 5.38 5.61
C SER A 414 -10.15 5.73 5.29
N ALA A 415 -9.64 5.20 4.17
CA ALA A 415 -8.35 5.64 3.64
C ALA A 415 -8.32 7.15 3.30
N ALA A 416 -9.48 7.76 3.00
CA ALA A 416 -9.58 9.19 2.70
C ALA A 416 -9.33 10.05 3.94
N ASP A 417 -9.68 9.58 5.14
CA ASP A 417 -9.40 10.24 6.41
C ASP A 417 -7.88 10.34 6.64
N ALA A 418 -7.17 9.22 6.48
CA ALA A 418 -5.72 9.19 6.57
C ALA A 418 -5.05 10.09 5.53
N GLN A 419 -5.56 10.12 4.30
CA GLN A 419 -5.09 11.04 3.26
C GLN A 419 -5.34 12.50 3.61
N ALA A 420 -6.49 12.83 4.22
CA ALA A 420 -6.82 14.18 4.61
C ALA A 420 -5.90 14.68 5.73
N VAL A 421 -5.66 13.86 6.76
CA VAL A 421 -4.69 14.13 7.83
C VAL A 421 -3.27 14.29 7.25
N PHE A 422 -2.87 13.38 6.34
CA PHE A 422 -1.60 13.48 5.65
C PHE A 422 -1.47 14.79 4.85
N GLY A 423 -2.57 15.26 4.25
CA GLY A 423 -2.65 16.56 3.59
C GLY A 423 -2.23 17.71 4.51
N TYR A 424 -2.77 17.78 5.73
CA TYR A 424 -2.39 18.80 6.72
C TYR A 424 -0.95 18.61 7.24
N PHE A 425 -0.49 17.37 7.40
CA PHE A 425 0.91 17.08 7.70
C PHE A 425 1.85 17.66 6.62
N THR A 426 1.52 17.53 5.33
CA THR A 426 2.35 18.10 4.24
C THR A 426 2.41 19.63 4.26
N LYS A 427 1.47 20.29 4.96
CA LYS A 427 1.47 21.73 5.21
C LYS A 427 2.25 22.13 6.46
N ALA A 428 2.82 21.16 7.19
CA ALA A 428 3.44 21.37 8.49
C ALA A 428 2.50 22.09 9.49
N ALA A 429 1.21 21.75 9.43
CA ALA A 429 0.19 22.35 10.26
C ALA A 429 0.43 22.06 11.75
N ARG A 430 0.51 23.12 12.54
CA ARG A 430 0.74 23.12 13.99
C ARG A 430 0.11 24.36 14.62
N SER A 431 -0.16 24.35 15.92
CA SER A 431 -0.72 25.51 16.59
C SER A 431 0.09 26.77 16.32
N GLY A 432 -0.61 27.85 15.98
CA GLY A 432 -0.04 29.12 15.51
C GLY A 432 0.27 29.20 14.02
N SER A 433 0.14 28.11 13.25
CA SER A 433 0.18 28.15 11.77
C SER A 433 -1.18 28.48 11.17
N THR A 434 -1.22 29.08 9.98
CA THR A 434 -2.47 29.46 9.32
C THR A 434 -3.40 28.26 9.10
N GLU A 435 -2.85 27.16 8.60
CA GLU A 435 -3.59 25.94 8.30
C GLU A 435 -4.18 25.28 9.55
N TYR A 436 -3.51 25.43 10.71
CA TYR A 436 -4.03 24.90 11.97
C TYR A 436 -5.10 25.80 12.59
N GLU A 437 -4.96 27.13 12.45
CA GLU A 437 -5.77 28.12 13.19
C GLU A 437 -7.02 28.60 12.43
N GLN A 438 -7.11 28.35 11.13
CA GLN A 438 -8.28 28.65 10.32
C GLN A 438 -9.49 27.76 10.69
N ASP A 439 -10.67 28.16 10.25
CA ASP A 439 -11.94 27.42 10.37
C ASP A 439 -12.65 27.55 9.01
N LEU A 440 -12.33 26.64 8.08
CA LEU A 440 -12.78 26.72 6.69
C LEU A 440 -14.23 26.25 6.50
N ASN A 441 -14.69 25.31 7.33
CA ASN A 441 -16.06 24.81 7.29
C ASN A 441 -17.02 25.64 8.18
N ALA A 442 -16.51 26.64 8.89
CA ALA A 442 -17.26 27.56 9.75
C ALA A 442 -18.05 26.85 10.86
N ASN A 443 -17.51 25.73 11.37
CA ASN A 443 -18.14 24.95 12.44
C ASN A 443 -17.75 25.45 13.85
N GLY A 444 -16.88 26.47 13.95
CA GLY A 444 -16.39 27.02 15.21
C GLY A 444 -15.24 26.23 15.83
N ILE A 445 -14.74 25.19 15.16
CA ILE A 445 -13.57 24.39 15.50
C ILE A 445 -12.44 24.78 14.55
N LYS A 446 -11.23 24.91 15.08
CA LYS A 446 -10.07 25.14 14.23
C LYS A 446 -9.80 23.90 13.39
N ASP A 447 -9.59 24.06 12.09
CA ASP A 447 -9.25 22.98 11.16
C ASP A 447 -8.16 22.07 11.74
N GLY A 448 -7.09 22.65 12.31
CA GLY A 448 -5.99 21.89 12.89
C GLY A 448 -6.42 20.91 14.00
N LEU A 449 -7.42 21.28 14.82
CA LEU A 449 -7.95 20.41 15.88
C LEU A 449 -8.79 19.24 15.32
N GLU A 450 -9.36 19.40 14.12
CA GLU A 450 -10.10 18.33 13.47
C GLU A 450 -9.18 17.22 12.97
N TYR A 451 -7.92 17.54 12.64
CA TYR A 451 -6.95 16.60 12.07
C TYR A 451 -5.80 16.22 13.03
N ASP A 452 -5.67 16.85 14.20
CA ASP A 452 -4.63 16.55 15.21
C ASP A 452 -5.13 15.53 16.25
N ARG A 453 -4.39 14.43 16.40
CA ARG A 453 -4.56 13.47 17.50
C ARG A 453 -3.21 13.01 18.02
N SER A 454 -3.15 12.70 19.31
CA SER A 454 -1.99 11.99 19.86
C SER A 454 -2.20 10.48 19.83
N VAL A 455 -1.11 9.73 19.90
CA VAL A 455 -1.17 8.28 20.14
C VAL A 455 -1.24 8.04 21.65
N ALA A 456 -2.41 7.65 22.14
CA ALA A 456 -2.60 7.25 23.54
C ALA A 456 -2.05 5.84 23.81
N ALA A 457 -2.26 4.94 22.85
CA ALA A 457 -1.67 3.61 22.74
C ALA A 457 -1.66 3.23 21.24
N PRO A 458 -0.95 2.17 20.79
CA PRO A 458 -0.86 1.94 19.36
C PRO A 458 -2.24 1.57 18.77
N GLY A 459 -2.70 2.30 17.75
CA GLY A 459 -4.06 2.21 17.19
C GLY A 459 -5.16 2.91 18.02
N VAL A 460 -4.81 3.53 19.15
CA VAL A 460 -5.73 4.26 20.04
C VAL A 460 -5.38 5.74 20.01
N SER A 461 -6.32 6.55 19.54
CA SER A 461 -6.18 8.00 19.50
C SER A 461 -6.42 8.64 20.85
N GLY A 462 -5.77 9.78 21.05
CA GLY A 462 -5.83 10.61 22.24
C GLY A 462 -5.90 12.09 21.89
N ALA A 463 -5.97 12.91 22.93
CA ALA A 463 -6.16 14.36 22.81
C ALA A 463 -5.12 15.01 21.87
N PRO A 464 -5.50 16.07 21.14
CA PRO A 464 -4.60 16.79 20.24
C PRO A 464 -3.38 17.36 20.99
N ASN A 465 -2.21 17.37 20.34
CA ASN A 465 -0.96 17.82 20.94
C ASN A 465 -0.46 19.18 20.39
N GLY A 466 -1.19 19.75 19.43
CA GLY A 466 -0.87 21.01 18.76
C GLY A 466 -0.03 20.84 17.49
N ILE A 467 0.21 19.63 17.00
CA ILE A 467 1.04 19.33 15.83
C ILE A 467 0.42 18.18 15.04
N ILE A 468 0.12 18.42 13.75
CA ILE A 468 -0.27 17.36 12.82
C ILE A 468 0.99 16.76 12.21
N SER A 469 1.25 15.51 12.57
CA SER A 469 2.42 14.75 12.14
C SER A 469 2.03 13.58 11.22
N ALA A 470 3.04 12.87 10.71
CA ALA A 470 2.79 11.62 9.98
C ALA A 470 2.16 10.53 10.87
N VAL A 471 2.33 10.62 12.20
CA VAL A 471 1.77 9.65 13.15
C VAL A 471 0.25 9.79 13.24
N ASP A 472 -0.27 11.01 13.14
CA ASP A 472 -1.71 11.29 13.09
C ASP A 472 -2.37 10.59 11.89
N ALA A 473 -1.73 10.67 10.71
CA ALA A 473 -2.22 9.99 9.51
C ALA A 473 -2.16 8.46 9.63
N GLN A 474 -1.10 7.93 10.25
CA GLN A 474 -0.97 6.51 10.55
C GLN A 474 -2.05 6.01 11.52
N LEU A 475 -2.48 6.87 12.44
CA LEU A 475 -3.49 6.55 13.44
C LEU A 475 -4.89 6.47 12.82
N ALA A 476 -5.25 7.43 11.95
CA ALA A 476 -6.46 7.34 11.13
C ALA A 476 -6.45 6.09 10.24
N PHE A 477 -5.29 5.77 9.63
CA PHE A 477 -5.13 4.54 8.86
C PHE A 477 -5.27 3.27 9.72
N GLY A 478 -4.79 3.29 10.96
CA GLY A 478 -4.94 2.20 11.92
C GLY A 478 -6.40 1.90 12.26
N GLN A 479 -7.24 2.93 12.43
CA GLN A 479 -8.67 2.75 12.65
C GLN A 479 -9.44 2.34 11.38
N PHE A 480 -9.01 2.80 10.21
CA PHE A 480 -9.53 2.31 8.93
C PHE A 480 -9.38 0.78 8.79
N VAL A 481 -8.26 0.20 9.23
CA VAL A 481 -8.05 -1.26 9.19
C VAL A 481 -9.07 -2.03 10.04
N PHE A 482 -9.60 -1.40 11.10
CA PHE A 482 -10.69 -1.96 11.91
C PHE A 482 -12.08 -1.77 11.29
N ALA A 483 -12.18 -1.11 10.12
CA ALA A 483 -13.42 -0.79 9.43
C ALA A 483 -14.45 -0.05 10.32
N TYR A 484 -13.95 0.87 11.15
CA TYR A 484 -14.79 1.63 12.06
C TYR A 484 -15.84 2.46 11.30
N LYS A 485 -17.10 2.21 11.65
CA LYS A 485 -18.25 2.89 11.06
C LYS A 485 -19.36 3.10 12.07
N CYS A 486 -19.70 4.36 12.23
CA CYS A 486 -20.86 4.84 12.95
C CYS A 486 -21.83 5.51 11.95
#